data_AF-A0A3D3LU47-F1
#
_entry.id   AF-A0A3D3LU47-F1
#
_cell.length_a   1.000
_cell.length_b   1.000
_cell.length_c   1.000
_cell.angle_alpha   90.00
_cell.angle_beta   90.00
_cell.angle_gamma   90.00
#
_symmetry.space_group_name_H-M   'P 1'
#
loop_
_entity.id
_entity.type
_entity.pdbx_description
1 polymer ?
#
loop_
_entity_poly.entity_id
_entity_poly.type
_entity_poly.pdbx_seq_one_letter_code
_entity_poly.pdbx_strand_id
1 'polypeptide(L)' 'FALVKGNPARVSGWYSEAGKKLEFDKDGFAFCEKSNMKYFFDGKIVTEVKI' A
#
# COMPACT_ATOMS: atom_id res chain seq x y z
N PHE A 1 -2.45 3.38 -2.96
CA PHE A 1 -1.80 4.21 -3.99
C PHE A 1 -0.34 3.81 -4.19
N ALA A 2 0.21 3.88 -5.41
CA ALA A 2 1.61 3.55 -5.70
C ALA A 2 2.48 4.83 -5.72
N LEU A 3 3.59 4.82 -4.97
CA LEU A 3 4.62 5.85 -5.08
C LEU A 3 5.60 5.44 -6.18
N VAL A 4 5.66 6.23 -7.24
CA VAL A 4 6.55 6.01 -8.39
C VAL A 4 7.68 7.04 -8.35
N LYS A 5 8.92 6.59 -8.54
CA LYS A 5 10.10 7.47 -8.55
C LYS A 5 11.08 7.05 -9.65
N GLY A 6 11.88 8.01 -10.15
CA GLY A 6 12.96 7.81 -11.12
C GLY A 6 12.60 8.14 -12.57
N ASN A 7 13.62 8.09 -13.44
CA ASN A 7 13.51 8.18 -14.90
C ASN A 7 14.41 7.09 -15.52
N PRO A 8 13.85 5.99 -16.08
CA PRO A 8 12.42 5.68 -16.21
C PRO A 8 11.78 5.41 -14.84
N ALA A 9 10.50 5.75 -14.72
CA ALA A 9 9.77 5.72 -13.46
C ALA A 9 9.48 4.26 -13.02
N ARG A 10 9.82 3.93 -11.77
CA ARG A 10 9.53 2.61 -11.17
C ARG A 10 8.73 2.76 -9.88
N VAL A 11 7.86 1.78 -9.61
CA VAL A 11 7.09 1.72 -8.36
C VAL A 11 8.07 1.45 -7.21
N SER A 12 8.21 2.41 -6.31
CA SER A 12 9.09 2.34 -5.14
C SER A 12 8.37 1.82 -3.90
N GLY A 13 7.03 1.80 -3.91
CA GLY A 13 6.24 1.25 -2.81
C GLY A 13 4.79 1.69 -2.84
N TRP A 14 4.03 1.28 -1.82
CA TRP A 14 2.61 1.57 -1.70
C TRP A 14 2.33 2.40 -0.45
N TYR A 15 1.35 3.27 -0.56
CA TYR A 15 0.95 4.22 0.47
C TYR A 15 -0.56 4.22 0.65
N SER A 16 -0.98 4.42 1.90
CA SER A 16 -2.38 4.64 2.29
C SER A 16 -2.84 6.01 1.81
N GLU A 17 -4.16 6.23 1.85
CA GLU A 17 -4.73 7.55 1.51
C GLU A 17 -4.19 8.68 2.40
N ALA A 18 -3.94 8.40 3.69
CA ALA A 18 -3.33 9.35 4.62
C ALA A 18 -1.81 9.60 4.43
N GLY A 19 -1.22 9.10 3.33
CA GLY A 19 0.20 9.30 3.01
C GLY A 19 1.18 8.49 3.85
N LYS A 20 0.72 7.48 4.60
CA LYS A 20 1.60 6.56 5.34
C LYS A 20 2.02 5.40 4.43
N LYS A 21 3.29 5.01 4.50
CA LYS A 21 3.80 3.84 3.77
C LYS A 21 3.07 2.58 4.26
N LEU A 22 2.63 1.74 3.34
CA LEU A 22 2.03 0.44 3.64
C LEU A 22 3.14 -0.60 3.72
N GLU A 23 3.19 -1.28 4.85
CA GLU A 23 4.06 -2.43 5.09
C GLU A 23 3.19 -3.68 5.06
N PHE A 24 3.37 -4.49 4.02
CA PHE A 24 2.63 -5.73 3.85
C PHE A 24 3.34 -6.85 4.58
N ASP A 25 2.58 -7.61 5.37
CA ASP A 25 3.05 -8.83 6.01
C ASP A 25 3.16 -9.99 4.99
N LYS A 26 3.59 -11.18 5.44
CA LYS A 26 3.70 -12.39 4.60
C LYS A 26 2.39 -12.78 3.93
N ASP A 27 1.27 -12.54 4.60
CA ASP A 27 -0.08 -12.77 4.06
C ASP A 27 -0.54 -11.68 3.08
N GLY A 28 0.28 -10.67 2.78
CA GLY A 28 -0.04 -9.59 1.84
C GLY A 28 -0.94 -8.51 2.44
N PHE A 29 -1.15 -8.49 3.76
CA PHE A 29 -1.96 -7.46 4.43
C PHE A 29 -1.11 -6.36 5.04
N ALA A 30 -1.59 -5.12 4.92
CA ALA A 30 -1.05 -3.95 5.60
C ALA A 30 -2.15 -3.26 6.40
N PHE A 31 -1.87 -2.81 7.61
CA PHE A 31 -2.80 -2.01 8.40
C PHE A 31 -2.29 -0.58 8.53
N CYS A 32 -3.16 0.40 8.27
CA CYS A 32 -2.84 1.80 8.48
C CYS A 32 -3.59 2.32 9.71
N GLU A 33 -2.87 2.51 10.82
CA GLU A 33 -3.42 3.06 12.07
C GLU A 33 -4.02 4.46 11.88
N LYS A 34 -3.43 5.27 10.99
CA LYS A 34 -3.80 6.67 10.76
C LYS A 34 -5.14 6.81 10.01
N SER A 35 -5.41 5.91 9.07
CA SER A 35 -6.70 5.85 8.35
C SER A 35 -7.67 4.84 8.97
N ASN A 36 -7.21 4.03 9.93
CA ASN A 36 -7.94 2.88 10.49
C ASN A 36 -8.45 1.91 9.39
N MET A 37 -7.67 1.77 8.32
CA MET A 37 -8.01 0.97 7.13
C MET A 37 -7.01 -0.17 6.95
N LYS A 38 -7.52 -1.32 6.49
CA LYS A 38 -6.70 -2.47 6.12
C LYS A 38 -6.56 -2.51 4.60
N TYR A 39 -5.39 -2.87 4.12
CA TYR A 39 -5.05 -2.98 2.72
C TYR A 39 -4.52 -4.38 2.41
N PHE A 40 -4.81 -4.87 1.22
CA PHE A 40 -4.33 -6.15 0.72
C PHE A 40 -3.56 -5.97 -0.59
N PHE A 41 -2.42 -6.63 -0.72
CA PHE A 41 -1.59 -6.63 -1.91
C PHE A 41 -1.53 -8.01 -2.55
N ASP A 42 -2.06 -8.10 -3.77
CA ASP A 42 -2.07 -9.35 -4.56
C ASP A 42 -0.80 -9.53 -5.43
N GLY A 43 0.28 -8.81 -5.14
CA GLY A 43 1.50 -8.84 -5.97
C GLY A 43 1.47 -7.89 -7.18
N LYS A 44 0.30 -7.35 -7.54
CA LYS A 44 0.15 -6.37 -8.64
C LYS A 44 -0.55 -5.10 -8.21
N ILE A 45 -1.61 -5.23 -7.44
CA ILE A 45 -2.50 -4.14 -7.03
C ILE A 45 -2.71 -4.17 -5.53
N VAL A 46 -2.88 -2.99 -4.95
CA VAL A 46 -3.30 -2.82 -3.56
C VAL A 46 -4.76 -2.44 -3.53
N THR A 47 -5.55 -3.19 -2.78
CA THR A 47 -6.97 -2.92 -2.54
C THR A 47 -7.21 -2.62 -1.07
N GLU A 48 -8.16 -1.73 -0.78
CA GLU A 48 -8.64 -1.51 0.57
C GLU A 48 -9.61 -2.64 0.93
N VAL A 49 -9.41 -3.22 2.11
CA VAL A 49 -10.31 -4.21 2.70
C VAL A 49 -11.11 -3.50 3.77
N LYS A 50 -12.39 -3.24 3.49
CA LYS A 50 -13.34 -2.78 4.49
C LYS A 50 -13.76 -3.96 5.36
N ILE A 51 -13.60 -3.82 6.67
CA ILE A 51 -14.09 -4.77 7.68
C ILE A 51 -15.55 -4.44 7.97
#